data_AF-A0A1H9AMC7-F1
#
_entry.id   AF-A0A1H9AMC7-F1
#
_cell.length_a   1.000
_cell.length_b   1.000
_cell.length_c   1.000
_cell.angle_alpha   90.00
_cell.angle_beta   90.00
_cell.angle_gamma   90.00
#
_symmetry.space_group_name_H-M   'P 1'
#
loop_
_entity.id
_entity.type
_entity.pdbx_description
1 polymer ?
#
loop_
_entity_poly.entity_id
_entity_poly.type
_entity_poly.pdbx_seq_one_letter_code
_entity_poly.pdbx_strand_id
1 'polypeptide(L)'
;MHIADGGGSTSLPPEFGQRKLRVEPHAIPQARAAFQRALDEFDAKIQPAVHDLPTRPWAGDPISSETSKAFNEQTSEKALAALKFYRAQLVGVIDQLKLVEEQYRQVEGDNAAMWGKHLRDQD
;
A
#
# COMPACT_ATOMS: atom_id res chain seq x y z
N MET A 1 42.14 3.53 27.27
CA MET A 1 41.79 3.31 25.85
C MET A 1 40.51 2.50 25.83
N HIS A 2 39.35 3.15 25.70
CA HIS A 2 38.06 2.48 25.63
C HIS A 2 37.60 2.48 24.17
N ILE A 3 37.56 1.30 23.57
CA ILE A 3 36.98 1.06 22.25
C ILE A 3 35.48 0.90 22.49
N ALA A 4 34.69 1.87 22.03
CA ALA A 4 33.24 1.74 21.96
C ALA A 4 32.91 0.94 20.69
N ASP A 5 32.55 -0.33 20.88
CA ASP A 5 31.97 -1.18 19.85
C ASP A 5 30.54 -0.69 19.58
N GLY A 6 30.39 0.10 18.51
CA GLY A 6 29.12 0.61 18.03
C GLY A 6 28.35 -0.48 17.29
N GLY A 7 27.75 -1.42 18.04
CA GLY A 7 26.78 -2.38 17.54
C GLY A 7 25.50 -1.68 17.10
N GLY A 8 25.52 -1.09 15.90
CA GLY A 8 24.34 -0.56 15.24
C GLY A 8 23.39 -1.70 14.91
N SER A 9 22.40 -1.92 15.76
CA SER A 9 21.28 -2.78 15.45
C SER A 9 20.66 -2.31 14.13
N THR A 10 20.86 -3.07 13.07
CA THR A 10 20.15 -2.91 11.81
C THR A 10 18.71 -3.30 12.09
N SER A 11 17.92 -2.35 12.59
CA SER A 11 16.47 -2.45 12.59
C SER A 11 16.05 -2.37 11.13
N LEU A 12 16.09 -3.50 10.45
CA LEU A 12 15.40 -3.68 9.19
C LEU A 12 13.95 -3.22 9.44
N PRO A 13 13.35 -2.42 8.54
CA PRO A 13 11.94 -2.07 8.64
C PRO A 13 11.16 -3.37 8.84
N PRO A 14 10.12 -3.40 9.69
CA PRO A 14 9.32 -4.60 9.87
C PRO A 14 8.88 -5.07 8.48
N GLU A 15 9.20 -6.32 8.13
CA GLU A 15 8.65 -6.91 6.92
C GLU A 15 7.13 -6.78 7.02
N PHE A 16 6.55 -5.93 6.18
CA PHE A 16 5.11 -5.90 5.97
C PHE A 16 4.75 -7.15 5.16
N GLY A 17 4.90 -8.32 5.79
CA GLY A 17 4.62 -9.62 5.21
C GLY A 17 3.18 -9.70 4.72
N GLN A 18 2.92 -10.60 3.77
CA GLN A 18 1.58 -10.80 3.21
C GLN A 18 0.60 -11.23 4.32
N ARG A 19 -0.21 -10.29 4.80
CA ARG A 19 -1.28 -10.55 5.77
C ARG A 19 -2.57 -10.84 5.01
N LYS A 20 -3.19 -11.99 5.30
CA LYS A 20 -4.51 -12.34 4.77
C LYS A 20 -5.59 -11.57 5.54
N LEU A 21 -6.36 -10.76 4.84
CA LEU A 21 -7.55 -10.09 5.40
C LEU A 21 -8.77 -10.99 5.18
N ARG A 22 -9.54 -11.25 6.24
CA ARG A 22 -10.86 -11.89 6.15
C ARG A 22 -11.92 -10.81 6.23
N VAL A 23 -12.81 -10.77 5.25
CA VAL A 23 -13.91 -9.78 5.16
C VAL A 23 -15.19 -10.54 4.86
N GLU A 24 -16.24 -10.24 5.63
CA GLU A 24 -17.58 -10.75 5.35
C GLU A 24 -18.14 -10.11 4.07
N PRO A 25 -18.94 -10.83 3.25
CA PRO A 25 -19.38 -10.33 1.95
C PRO A 25 -20.09 -8.96 2.01
N HIS A 26 -20.97 -8.78 3.00
CA HIS A 26 -21.70 -7.52 3.22
C HIS A 26 -20.81 -6.35 3.63
N ALA A 27 -19.62 -6.62 4.18
CA ALA A 27 -18.66 -5.62 4.62
C ALA A 27 -17.67 -5.20 3.52
N ILE A 28 -17.63 -5.92 2.38
CA ILE A 28 -16.72 -5.63 1.26
C ILE A 28 -16.84 -4.18 0.76
N PRO A 29 -18.05 -3.62 0.52
CA PRO A 29 -18.16 -2.23 0.04
C PRO A 29 -17.58 -1.22 1.03
N GLN A 30 -17.80 -1.45 2.33
CA GLN A 30 -17.28 -0.58 3.39
C GLN A 30 -15.76 -0.70 3.53
N ALA A 31 -15.21 -1.92 3.46
CA ALA A 31 -13.78 -2.15 3.45
C ALA A 31 -13.12 -1.46 2.25
N ARG A 32 -13.70 -1.60 1.05
CA ARG A 32 -13.22 -0.94 -0.17
C ARG A 32 -13.20 0.58 -0.03
N ALA A 33 -14.27 1.17 0.52
CA ALA A 33 -14.33 2.61 0.78
C ALA A 33 -13.26 3.07 1.77
N ALA A 34 -12.98 2.28 2.82
CA ALA A 34 -11.92 2.59 3.79
C ALA A 34 -10.53 2.58 3.15
N PHE A 35 -10.21 1.57 2.34
CA PHE A 35 -8.93 1.51 1.61
C PHE A 35 -8.80 2.62 0.56
N GLN A 36 -9.90 2.96 -0.13
CA GLN A 36 -9.91 4.09 -1.05
C GLN A 36 -9.60 5.41 -0.33
N ARG A 37 -10.25 5.66 0.82
CA ARG A 37 -9.96 6.85 1.62
C ARG A 37 -8.51 6.91 2.08
N ALA A 38 -7.94 5.77 2.50
CA ALA A 38 -6.55 5.68 2.90
C ALA A 38 -5.59 5.98 1.73
N LEU A 39 -5.92 5.51 0.52
CA LEU A 39 -5.17 5.83 -0.70
C LEU A 39 -5.27 7.32 -1.04
N ASP A 40 -6.45 7.91 -0.95
CA ASP A 40 -6.67 9.33 -1.23
C ASP A 40 -5.89 10.21 -0.23
N GLU A 41 -5.92 9.87 1.06
CA GLU A 41 -5.15 10.56 2.09
C GLU A 41 -3.64 10.39 1.89
N PHE A 42 -3.20 9.19 1.51
CA PHE A 42 -1.80 8.92 1.19
C PHE A 42 -1.34 9.79 0.02
N ASP A 43 -2.08 9.78 -1.10
CA ASP A 43 -1.71 10.55 -2.28
C ASP A 43 -1.72 12.06 -1.98
N ALA A 44 -2.69 12.57 -1.23
CA ALA A 44 -2.76 13.98 -0.86
C ALA A 44 -1.57 14.45 0.00
N LYS A 45 -1.08 13.61 0.92
CA LYS A 45 0.02 13.97 1.83
C LYS A 45 1.40 13.70 1.25
N ILE A 46 1.55 12.60 0.53
CA ILE A 46 2.86 12.09 0.12
C ILE A 46 3.29 12.65 -1.23
N GLN A 47 2.39 12.83 -2.21
CA GLN A 47 2.79 13.38 -3.51
C GLN A 47 3.55 14.71 -3.40
N PRO A 48 3.09 15.71 -2.62
CA PRO A 48 3.80 16.97 -2.48
C PRO A 48 5.16 16.80 -1.80
N ALA A 49 5.22 15.96 -0.76
CA ALA A 49 6.40 15.77 0.08
C ALA A 49 7.52 14.95 -0.58
N VAL A 50 7.20 14.12 -1.58
CA VAL A 50 8.18 13.26 -2.29
C VAL A 50 9.29 14.07 -2.95
N HIS A 51 8.98 15.27 -3.44
CA HIS A 51 9.95 16.15 -4.10
C HIS A 51 10.93 16.81 -3.13
N ASP A 52 10.56 16.91 -1.86
CA ASP A 52 11.36 17.59 -0.83
C ASP A 52 12.19 16.60 0.01
N LEU A 53 11.97 15.29 -0.15
CA LEU A 53 12.69 14.25 0.57
C LEU A 53 14.20 14.18 0.27
N PRO A 54 14.67 14.35 -1.00
CA PRO A 54 16.10 14.29 -1.28
C PRO A 54 16.86 15.48 -0.69
N THR A 55 17.91 15.19 0.07
CA THR A 55 18.85 16.21 0.56
C THR A 55 19.61 16.82 -0.61
N ARG A 56 19.72 18.14 -0.65
CA ARG A 56 20.51 18.87 -1.65
C ARG A 56 21.94 19.11 -1.14
N PRO A 57 22.93 19.29 -2.03
CA PRO A 57 24.26 19.71 -1.63
C PRO A 57 24.20 21.04 -0.87
N TRP A 58 24.85 21.11 0.30
CA TRP A 58 24.72 22.25 1.22
C TRP A 58 25.45 23.51 0.77
N ALA A 59 26.53 23.38 -0.01
CA ALA A 59 27.35 24.52 -0.43
C ALA A 59 27.80 24.45 -1.90
N GLY A 60 27.25 23.52 -2.69
CA GLY A 60 27.61 23.36 -4.11
C GLY A 60 29.04 22.90 -4.35
N ASP A 61 29.76 22.50 -3.30
CA ASP A 61 31.10 21.96 -3.38
C ASP A 61 31.08 20.44 -3.70
N PRO A 62 32.18 19.88 -4.22
CA PRO A 62 32.25 18.47 -4.58
C PRO A 62 31.99 17.51 -3.40
N ILE A 63 32.41 17.87 -2.19
CA ILE A 63 32.29 17.00 -1.00
C ILE A 63 30.83 16.94 -0.55
N SER A 64 30.14 18.08 -0.49
CA SER A 64 28.71 18.08 -0.17
C SER A 64 27.88 17.40 -1.25
N SER A 65 28.30 17.45 -2.52
CA SER A 65 27.66 16.70 -3.60
C SER A 65 27.78 15.18 -3.41
N GLU A 66 28.98 14.69 -3.11
CA GLU A 66 29.20 13.25 -2.87
C GLU A 66 28.46 12.78 -1.60
N THR A 67 28.55 13.56 -0.53
CA THR A 67 27.93 13.24 0.76
C THR A 67 26.40 13.24 0.66
N SER A 68 25.80 14.26 0.03
CA SER A 68 24.34 14.30 -0.15
C SER A 68 23.84 13.14 -1.03
N LYS A 69 24.61 12.75 -2.06
CA LYS A 69 24.29 11.56 -2.87
C LYS A 69 24.29 10.28 -2.02
N ALA A 70 25.39 9.99 -1.33
CA ALA A 70 25.51 8.78 -0.51
C ALA A 70 24.46 8.73 0.62
N PHE A 71 24.14 9.90 1.21
CA PHE A 71 23.07 10.01 2.20
C PHE A 71 21.70 9.69 1.59
N ASN A 72 21.36 10.26 0.44
CA ASN A 72 20.07 10.04 -0.22
C ASN A 72 19.87 8.58 -0.66
N GLU A 73 20.91 7.91 -1.15
CA GLU A 73 20.90 6.48 -1.49
C GLU A 73 20.50 5.61 -0.28
N GLN A 74 20.97 5.97 0.92
CA GLN A 74 20.66 5.22 2.14
C GLN A 74 19.36 5.65 2.82
N THR A 75 18.82 6.83 2.50
CA THR A 75 17.67 7.43 3.20
C THR A 75 16.51 7.68 2.23
N SER A 76 16.50 8.81 1.54
CA SER A 76 15.40 9.28 0.72
C SER A 76 15.01 8.27 -0.36
N GLU A 77 15.97 7.62 -1.02
CA GLU A 77 15.66 6.62 -2.05
C GLU A 77 14.94 5.39 -1.48
N LYS A 78 15.42 4.86 -0.34
CA LYS A 78 14.78 3.73 0.34
C LYS A 78 13.40 4.10 0.87
N ALA A 79 13.26 5.30 1.44
CA ALA A 79 11.97 5.82 1.91
C ALA A 79 10.98 5.95 0.75
N LEU A 80 11.41 6.52 -0.38
CA LEU A 80 10.60 6.63 -1.59
C LEU A 80 10.19 5.26 -2.15
N ALA A 81 11.09 4.28 -2.13
CA ALA A 81 10.78 2.92 -2.53
C ALA A 81 9.72 2.28 -1.61
N ALA A 82 9.86 2.43 -0.29
CA ALA A 82 8.89 1.93 0.68
C ALA A 82 7.51 2.59 0.51
N LEU A 83 7.46 3.91 0.30
CA LEU A 83 6.23 4.64 0.04
C LEU A 83 5.54 4.19 -1.25
N LYS A 84 6.30 3.99 -2.34
CA LYS A 84 5.78 3.45 -3.60
C LYS A 84 5.21 2.05 -3.41
N PHE A 85 5.91 1.19 -2.66
CA PHE A 85 5.46 -0.17 -2.38
C PHE A 85 4.15 -0.16 -1.56
N TYR A 86 4.07 0.64 -0.51
CA TYR A 86 2.86 0.76 0.31
C TYR A 86 1.66 1.25 -0.51
N ARG A 87 1.87 2.25 -1.39
CA ARG A 87 0.82 2.70 -2.32
C ARG A 87 0.33 1.57 -3.22
N ALA A 88 1.24 0.78 -3.77
CA ALA A 88 0.89 -0.37 -4.60
C ALA A 88 0.10 -1.44 -3.82
N GLN A 89 0.40 -1.64 -2.54
CA GLN A 89 -0.39 -2.51 -1.67
C GLN A 89 -1.83 -2.00 -1.48
N LEU A 90 -2.02 -0.70 -1.25
CA LEU A 90 -3.36 -0.11 -1.13
C LEU A 90 -4.18 -0.32 -2.40
N VAL A 91 -3.61 -0.03 -3.57
CA VAL A 91 -4.25 -0.25 -4.87
C VAL A 91 -4.59 -1.73 -5.06
N GLY A 92 -3.64 -2.63 -4.78
CA GLY A 92 -3.84 -4.07 -4.92
C GLY A 92 -5.00 -4.59 -4.06
N VAL A 93 -5.13 -4.12 -2.82
CA VAL A 93 -6.25 -4.50 -1.93
C VAL A 93 -7.58 -3.99 -2.46
N ILE A 94 -7.65 -2.74 -2.95
CA ILE A 94 -8.85 -2.17 -3.54
C ILE A 94 -9.32 -3.01 -4.73
N ASP A 95 -8.41 -3.39 -5.62
CA ASP A 95 -8.74 -4.16 -6.82
C ASP A 95 -9.15 -5.60 -6.49
N GLN A 96 -8.51 -6.22 -5.49
CA GLN A 96 -8.95 -7.52 -4.96
C GLN A 96 -10.37 -7.44 -4.38
N LEU A 97 -10.69 -6.42 -3.59
CA LEU A 97 -12.03 -6.25 -3.03
C LEU A 97 -13.08 -6.05 -4.12
N LYS A 98 -12.79 -5.28 -5.17
CA LYS A 98 -13.68 -5.13 -6.34
C LYS A 98 -13.94 -6.47 -7.04
N LEU A 99 -12.88 -7.25 -7.27
CA LEU A 99 -13.00 -8.56 -7.92
C LEU A 99 -13.91 -9.49 -7.11
N VAL A 100 -13.70 -9.53 -5.79
CA VAL A 100 -14.50 -10.35 -4.88
C VAL A 100 -15.96 -9.86 -4.82
N GLU A 101 -16.19 -8.55 -4.77
CA GLU A 101 -17.54 -7.94 -4.81
C GLU A 101 -18.32 -8.37 -6.06
N GLU A 102 -17.68 -8.30 -7.23
CA GLU A 102 -18.28 -8.70 -8.51
C GLU A 102 -18.58 -10.20 -8.55
N GLN A 103 -17.67 -11.04 -8.05
CA GLN A 103 -17.89 -12.49 -7.95
C GLN A 103 -19.11 -12.83 -7.08
N TYR A 104 -19.25 -12.18 -5.92
CA TYR A 104 -20.44 -12.38 -5.07
C TYR A 104 -21.72 -11.98 -5.78
N ARG A 105 -21.73 -10.83 -6.46
CA ARG A 105 -22.91 -10.35 -7.18
C ARG A 105 -23.34 -11.28 -8.31
N GLN A 106 -22.39 -11.88 -9.04
CA GLN A 106 -22.69 -12.84 -10.10
C GLN A 106 -23.31 -14.12 -9.53
N VAL A 107 -22.72 -14.69 -8.48
CA VAL A 107 -23.23 -15.91 -7.83
C VAL A 107 -24.63 -15.70 -7.23
N GLU A 108 -24.87 -14.56 -6.58
CA GLU A 108 -26.19 -14.23 -6.02
C GLU A 108 -27.23 -14.04 -7.16
N GLY A 109 -26.84 -13.39 -8.25
CA GLY A 109 -27.67 -13.22 -9.44
C GLY A 109 -28.04 -14.53 -10.13
N ASP A 110 -27.07 -15.43 -10.30
CA ASP A 110 -27.26 -16.75 -10.88
C ASP A 110 -28.18 -17.63 -10.01
N ASN A 111 -27.99 -17.59 -8.68
CA ASN A 111 -28.86 -18.31 -7.74
C ASN A 111 -30.30 -17.79 -7.77
N ALA A 112 -30.49 -16.46 -7.76
CA ALA A 112 -31.81 -15.85 -7.87
C ALA A 112 -32.51 -16.19 -9.19
N ALA A 113 -31.77 -16.23 -10.31
CA ALA A 113 -32.30 -16.59 -11.62
C ALA A 113 -32.70 -18.07 -11.71
N MET A 114 -31.89 -18.97 -11.13
CA MET A 114 -32.17 -20.41 -11.07
C MET A 114 -33.43 -20.71 -10.25
N TRP A 115 -33.57 -20.09 -9.07
CA TRP A 115 -34.76 -20.28 -8.22
C TRP A 115 -36.01 -19.63 -8.82
N GLY A 116 -35.89 -18.46 -9.44
CA GLY A 116 -37.01 -17.82 -10.14
C GLY A 116 -37.48 -18.57 -11.40
N LYS A 117 -36.65 -19.44 -11.99
CA LYS A 117 -37.08 -20.40 -13.03
C LYS A 117 -37.84 -21.57 -12.40
N HIS A 118 -37.30 -22.16 -11.34
CA HIS A 118 -37.90 -23.33 -10.70
C HIS A 118 -39.29 -23.04 -10.09
N LEU A 119 -39.52 -21.83 -9.58
CA LEU A 119 -40.85 -21.39 -9.11
C LEU A 119 -41.86 -21.22 -10.26
N ARG A 120 -41.43 -20.82 -11.46
CA ARG A 120 -42.30 -20.67 -12.64
C ARG A 120 -42.64 -21.99 -13.31
N ASP A 121 -41.80 -23.02 -13.14
CA ASP A 121 -42.03 -24.34 -13.70
C ASP A 121 -42.92 -25.22 -12.78
N GLN A 122 -43.33 -24.72 -11.60
CA GLN A 122 -44.20 -25.41 -10.63
C GLN A 122 -45.65 -24.89 -10.59
N ASP A 123 -45.97 -23.84 -11.36
CA ASP A 123 -47.34 -23.32 -11.59
C ASP A 123 -47.88 -23.78 -12.97
#